data_AF-Q753T6-F1
#
_entry.id   AF-Q753T6-F1
#
_cell.length_a   1.000
_cell.length_b   1.000
_cell.length_c   1.000
_cell.angle_alpha   90.00
_cell.angle_beta   90.00
_cell.angle_gamma   90.00
#
_symmetry.space_group_name_H-M   'P 1'
#
loop_
_entity.id
_entity.type
_entity.pdbx_description
1 polymer ?
#
loop_
_entity_poly.entity_id
_entity_poly.type
_entity_poly.pdbx_seq_one_letter_code
_entity_poly.pdbx_strand_id
1 'polypeptide(L)'
;MLAAIRRPLATRQLLLRHASTEAYTPPEYRDLNAQTWAKLSEPVREELIEYFAWRMEDRWHTISRDEARAAYFIGYGTWGPRAAKGNPTQQPPAGELVGRAIFSLVLFSALGVAAFNHVTDKRVHAALARLEVSDV
;
A
#
# COMPACT_ATOMS: atom_id res chain seq x y z
N MET A 1 76.10 43.46 24.96
CA MET A 1 75.21 42.43 25.53
C MET A 1 73.79 42.71 25.04
N LEU A 2 73.29 41.97 24.06
CA LEU A 2 72.04 42.27 23.35
C LEU A 2 70.83 41.58 24.01
N ALA A 3 69.75 42.34 24.12
CA ALA A 3 68.51 42.01 24.83
C ALA A 3 67.72 40.86 24.18
N ALA A 4 67.18 39.99 25.02
CA ALA A 4 66.31 38.88 24.62
C ALA A 4 64.86 39.37 24.39
N ILE A 5 64.40 39.25 23.14
CA ILE A 5 63.02 39.59 22.73
C ILE A 5 62.12 38.40 23.08
N ARG A 6 61.25 38.58 24.10
CA ARG A 6 60.20 37.61 24.44
C ARG A 6 59.04 37.74 23.46
N ARG A 7 58.69 36.65 22.77
CA ARG A 7 57.53 36.57 21.86
C ARG A 7 56.23 36.38 22.67
N PRO A 8 55.09 36.94 22.24
CA PRO A 8 53.82 36.82 22.95
C PRO A 8 53.20 35.43 22.77
N LEU A 9 52.60 34.92 23.85
CA LEU A 9 51.79 33.70 23.87
C LEU A 9 50.45 33.99 23.19
N ALA A 10 50.28 33.51 21.96
CA ALA A 10 48.98 33.51 21.30
C ALA A 10 48.14 32.33 21.83
N THR A 11 47.20 32.62 22.71
CA THR A 11 46.22 31.64 23.22
C THR A 11 45.24 31.30 22.10
N ARG A 12 45.46 30.18 21.39
CA ARG A 12 44.49 29.63 20.44
C ARG A 12 43.30 29.08 21.22
N GLN A 13 42.21 29.86 21.28
CA GLN A 13 40.91 29.33 21.69
C GLN A 13 40.43 28.36 20.60
N LEU A 14 40.57 27.06 20.87
CA LEU A 14 39.99 26.01 20.04
C LEU A 14 38.48 25.98 20.32
N LEU A 15 37.71 26.70 19.51
CA LEU A 15 36.26 26.56 19.48
C LEU A 15 35.91 25.18 18.93
N LEU A 16 35.60 24.23 19.82
CA LEU A 16 35.03 22.93 19.50
C LEU A 16 33.60 23.10 18.99
N ARG A 17 33.48 23.31 17.68
CA ARG A 17 32.19 23.35 16.98
C ARG A 17 31.58 21.94 17.03
N HIS A 18 30.58 21.74 17.88
CA HIS A 18 29.79 20.51 17.88
C HIS A 18 28.91 20.52 16.64
N ALA A 19 29.26 19.72 15.63
CA ALA A 19 28.41 19.47 14.48
C ALA A 19 27.36 18.44 14.89
N SER A 20 26.13 18.89 15.13
CA SER A 20 24.98 17.99 15.27
C SER A 20 24.76 17.29 13.92
N THR A 21 25.07 16.00 13.86
CA THR A 21 24.72 15.17 12.71
C THR A 21 23.37 14.55 13.04
N GLU A 22 22.29 15.16 12.57
CA GLU A 22 20.96 14.58 12.71
C GLU A 22 20.85 13.46 11.66
N ALA A 23 21.07 12.23 12.10
CA ALA A 23 20.90 11.06 11.26
C ALA A 23 19.43 10.66 11.28
N TYR A 24 18.79 10.68 10.11
CA TYR A 24 17.43 10.19 9.96
C TYR A 24 17.35 8.72 10.41
N THR A 25 16.34 8.41 11.22
CA THR A 25 16.07 7.05 11.70
C THR A 25 14.79 6.55 11.04
N PRO A 26 14.86 5.55 10.16
CA PRO A 26 13.67 5.05 9.49
C PRO A 26 12.76 4.27 10.46
N PRO A 27 11.49 4.05 10.05
CA PRO A 27 10.57 3.16 10.75
C PRO A 27 11.11 1.73 10.91
N GLU A 28 10.53 0.94 11.80
CA GLU A 28 11.00 -0.41 12.12
C GLU A 28 10.93 -1.37 10.91
N TYR A 29 12.09 -1.92 10.50
CA TYR A 29 12.24 -2.73 9.28
C TYR A 29 12.86 -4.13 9.50
N ARG A 30 13.26 -4.49 10.73
CA ARG A 30 14.10 -5.69 10.99
C ARG A 30 13.39 -7.01 10.71
N ASP A 31 12.08 -7.08 10.98
CA ASP A 31 11.26 -8.29 10.81
C ASP A 31 10.26 -8.16 9.64
N LEU A 32 10.72 -7.59 8.52
CA LEU A 32 9.94 -7.45 7.29
C LEU A 32 9.63 -8.82 6.67
N ASN A 33 8.36 -9.17 6.67
CA ASN A 33 7.78 -10.34 6.02
C ASN A 33 6.40 -9.97 5.44
N ALA A 34 5.77 -10.88 4.69
CA ALA A 34 4.50 -10.60 4.03
C ALA A 34 3.37 -10.21 5.01
N GLN A 35 3.38 -10.75 6.23
CA GLN A 35 2.36 -10.45 7.25
C GLN A 35 2.61 -9.12 7.94
N THR A 36 3.86 -8.79 8.28
CA THR A 36 4.22 -7.52 8.91
C THR A 36 4.05 -6.38 7.91
N TRP A 37 4.45 -6.57 6.65
CA TRP A 37 4.22 -5.61 5.57
C TRP A 37 2.75 -5.29 5.34
N ALA A 38 1.88 -6.30 5.38
CA ALA A 38 0.43 -6.10 5.24
C ALA A 38 -0.20 -5.34 6.41
N LYS A 39 0.38 -5.43 7.61
CA LYS A 39 -0.10 -4.74 8.82
C LYS A 39 0.36 -3.28 8.90
N LEU A 40 1.44 -2.92 8.21
CA LEU A 40 1.91 -1.54 8.16
C LEU A 40 0.89 -0.64 7.48
N SER A 41 0.74 0.59 7.96
CA SER A 41 -0.05 1.60 7.27
C SER A 41 0.62 1.97 5.94
N GLU A 42 -0.18 2.41 4.97
CA GLU A 42 0.29 2.86 3.67
C GLU A 42 1.39 3.94 3.76
N PRO A 43 1.26 5.03 4.56
CA PRO A 43 2.31 6.06 4.64
C PRO A 43 3.64 5.51 5.17
N VAL A 44 3.61 4.56 6.11
CA VAL A 44 4.85 3.95 6.63
C VAL A 44 5.50 3.04 5.58
N ARG A 45 4.69 2.38 4.75
CA ARG A 45 5.21 1.59 3.62
C ARG A 45 5.89 2.48 2.59
N GLU A 46 5.28 3.62 2.25
CA GLU A 46 5.85 4.60 1.32
C GLU A 46 7.16 5.17 1.86
N GLU A 47 7.19 5.57 3.13
CA GLU A 47 8.39 6.08 3.79
C GLU A 47 9.53 5.05 3.79
N LEU A 48 9.23 3.77 4.07
CA LEU A 48 10.23 2.71 3.99
C LEU A 48 10.74 2.49 2.56
N ILE A 49 9.84 2.54 1.56
CA ILE A 49 10.23 2.42 0.14
C ILE A 49 11.17 3.56 -0.25
N GLU A 50 10.83 4.79 0.12
CA GLU A 50 11.65 5.98 -0.16
C GLU A 50 13.01 5.90 0.55
N TYR A 51 13.01 5.54 1.84
CA TYR A 51 14.24 5.35 2.60
C TYR A 51 15.17 4.32 1.95
N PHE A 52 14.66 3.16 1.56
CA PHE A 52 15.48 2.14 0.91
C PHE A 52 15.87 2.51 -0.51
N ALA A 53 15.05 3.27 -1.24
CA ALA A 53 15.44 3.82 -2.54
C ALA A 53 16.67 4.72 -2.40
N TRP A 54 16.63 5.67 -1.47
CA TRP A 54 17.76 6.55 -1.16
C TRP A 54 18.97 5.77 -0.61
N ARG A 55 18.76 4.83 0.33
CA ARG A 55 19.85 4.05 0.95
C ARG A 55 20.62 3.20 -0.07
N MET A 56 19.95 2.74 -1.12
CA MET A 56 20.56 1.93 -2.19
C MET A 56 21.35 2.75 -3.21
N GLU A 57 21.23 4.09 -3.20
CA GLU A 57 22.08 4.98 -4.01
C GLU A 57 23.48 5.17 -3.40
N ASP A 58 23.61 4.96 -2.09
CA ASP A 58 24.88 5.08 -1.36
C ASP A 58 25.78 3.83 -1.56
N ARG A 59 26.97 3.82 -0.98
CA ARG A 59 27.92 2.70 -1.06
C ARG A 59 27.37 1.45 -0.40
N TRP A 60 27.17 0.39 -1.19
CA TRP A 60 26.58 -0.86 -0.73
C TRP A 60 27.39 -1.59 0.34
N HIS A 61 28.70 -1.37 0.41
CA HIS A 61 29.54 -1.93 1.47
C HIS A 61 29.19 -1.42 2.88
N THR A 62 28.45 -0.32 2.98
CA THR A 62 28.02 0.26 4.26
C THR A 62 26.64 -0.22 4.72
N ILE A 63 25.94 -0.98 3.87
CA ILE A 63 24.58 -1.46 4.15
C ILE A 63 24.67 -2.64 5.10
N SER A 64 23.87 -2.59 6.18
CA SER A 64 23.83 -3.69 7.14
C SER A 64 23.13 -4.91 6.52
N ARG A 65 23.37 -6.11 7.07
CA ARG A 65 22.71 -7.33 6.58
C ARG A 65 21.18 -7.27 6.72
N ASP A 66 20.70 -6.60 7.77
CA ASP A 66 19.27 -6.45 8.02
C ASP A 66 18.63 -5.48 7.02
N GLU A 67 19.30 -4.37 6.72
CA GLU A 67 18.88 -3.43 5.66
C GLU A 67 18.87 -4.09 4.28
N ALA A 68 19.90 -4.88 3.97
CA ALA A 68 19.95 -5.61 2.70
C ALA A 68 18.81 -6.63 2.58
N ARG A 69 18.46 -7.32 3.68
CA ARG A 69 17.33 -8.26 3.72
C ARG A 69 15.99 -7.53 3.55
N ALA A 70 15.80 -6.41 4.24
CA ALA A 70 14.60 -5.59 4.14
C ALA A 70 14.41 -5.05 2.71
N ALA A 71 15.47 -4.51 2.11
CA ALA A 71 15.46 -4.03 0.74
C ALA A 71 15.18 -5.15 -0.28
N TYR A 72 15.76 -6.33 -0.06
CA TYR A 72 15.44 -7.52 -0.86
C TYR A 72 13.95 -7.89 -0.77
N PHE A 73 13.37 -7.86 0.43
CA PHE A 73 11.94 -8.11 0.62
C PHE A 73 11.06 -7.05 -0.06
N ILE A 74 11.44 -5.77 0.00
CA ILE A 74 10.69 -4.70 -0.69
C ILE A 74 10.79 -4.89 -2.21
N GLY A 75 11.97 -5.16 -2.75
CA GLY A 75 12.18 -5.35 -4.19
C GLY A 75 11.52 -6.62 -4.75
N TYR A 76 11.64 -7.75 -4.05
CA TYR A 76 11.32 -9.08 -4.57
C TYR A 76 10.36 -9.91 -3.70
N GLY A 77 9.93 -9.40 -2.55
CA GLY A 77 9.03 -10.10 -1.64
C GLY A 77 7.65 -10.36 -2.24
N THR A 78 6.93 -11.27 -1.58
CA THR A 78 5.58 -11.72 -1.95
C THR A 78 4.52 -10.74 -1.48
N TRP A 79 4.58 -9.50 -1.96
CA TRP A 79 3.62 -8.44 -1.67
C TRP A 79 3.18 -7.73 -2.96
N GLY A 80 2.10 -6.94 -2.86
CA GLY A 80 1.53 -6.22 -4.00
C GLY A 80 1.13 -7.18 -5.13
N PRO A 81 1.59 -6.98 -6.38
CA PRO A 81 1.24 -7.85 -7.51
C PRO A 81 1.83 -9.26 -7.39
N ARG A 82 2.86 -9.45 -6.55
CA ARG A 82 3.54 -10.74 -6.33
C ARG A 82 3.02 -11.48 -5.10
N ALA A 83 1.96 -10.99 -4.46
CA ALA A 83 1.32 -11.71 -3.37
C ALA A 83 0.84 -13.10 -3.84
N ALA A 84 1.02 -14.11 -3.00
CA ALA A 84 0.54 -15.47 -3.29
C ALA A 84 -0.97 -15.46 -3.54
N LYS A 85 -1.42 -16.22 -4.55
CA LYS A 85 -2.84 -16.34 -4.92
C LYS A 85 -3.66 -16.78 -3.70
N GLY A 86 -4.61 -15.94 -3.28
CA GLY A 86 -5.50 -16.23 -2.14
C GLY A 86 -5.15 -15.49 -0.84
N ASN A 87 -4.19 -14.57 -0.86
CA ASN A 87 -3.97 -13.66 0.27
C ASN A 87 -5.12 -12.64 0.36
N PRO A 88 -5.76 -12.42 1.53
CA PRO A 88 -6.85 -11.43 1.68
C PRO A 88 -6.46 -9.99 1.32
N THR A 89 -5.18 -9.66 1.29
CA THR A 89 -4.69 -8.33 0.86
C THR A 89 -4.40 -8.22 -0.63
N GLN A 90 -4.61 -9.29 -1.40
CA GLN A 90 -4.47 -9.27 -2.84
C GLN A 90 -5.65 -8.51 -3.44
N GLN A 91 -5.38 -7.31 -3.97
CA GLN A 91 -6.36 -6.62 -4.81
C GLN A 91 -6.72 -7.51 -5.99
N PRO A 92 -8.02 -7.69 -6.30
CA PRO A 92 -8.40 -8.45 -7.48
C PRO A 92 -7.79 -7.78 -8.71
N PRO A 93 -7.27 -8.56 -9.68
CA PRO A 93 -6.78 -8.00 -10.92
C PRO A 93 -7.89 -7.15 -11.56
N ALA A 94 -7.53 -6.01 -12.16
CA ALA A 94 -8.50 -5.04 -12.66
C ALA A 94 -9.56 -5.67 -13.59
N GLY A 95 -9.17 -6.64 -14.43
CA GLY A 95 -10.08 -7.36 -15.30
C GLY A 95 -11.13 -8.20 -14.55
N GLU A 96 -10.79 -8.77 -13.39
CA GLU A 96 -11.75 -9.51 -12.58
C GLU A 96 -12.79 -8.59 -11.96
N LEU A 97 -12.39 -7.39 -11.52
CA LEU A 97 -13.33 -6.40 -10.98
C LEU A 97 -14.35 -5.97 -12.04
N VAL A 98 -13.89 -5.66 -13.25
CA VAL A 98 -14.75 -5.31 -14.39
C VAL A 98 -15.67 -6.47 -14.76
N GLY A 99 -15.14 -7.69 -14.83
CA GLY A 99 -15.92 -8.88 -15.11
C GLY A 99 -17.03 -9.11 -14.09
N ARG A 100 -16.73 -8.99 -12.79
CA ARG A 100 -17.71 -9.10 -11.70
C ARG A 100 -18.79 -8.01 -11.80
N ALA A 101 -18.41 -6.78 -12.17
CA ALA A 101 -19.37 -5.69 -12.33
C ALA A 101 -20.35 -5.94 -13.48
N ILE A 102 -19.84 -6.33 -14.66
CA ILE A 102 -20.68 -6.65 -15.83
C ILE A 102 -21.59 -7.83 -15.52
N PHE A 103 -21.03 -8.91 -14.95
CA PHE A 103 -21.80 -10.09 -14.58
C PHE A 103 -22.93 -9.76 -13.60
N SER A 104 -22.65 -8.95 -12.58
CA SER A 104 -23.65 -8.52 -11.60
C SER A 104 -24.75 -7.69 -12.26
N LEU A 105 -24.40 -6.76 -13.16
CA LEU A 105 -25.37 -5.92 -13.86
C LEU A 105 -26.33 -6.77 -14.72
N VAL A 106 -25.80 -7.77 -15.44
CA VAL A 106 -26.62 -8.70 -16.21
C VAL A 106 -27.53 -9.52 -15.29
N LEU A 107 -27.01 -10.03 -14.17
CA LEU A 107 -27.78 -10.84 -13.24
C LEU A 107 -28.93 -10.04 -12.61
N PHE A 108 -28.66 -8.82 -12.14
CA PHE A 108 -29.68 -7.96 -11.53
C PHE A 108 -30.69 -7.43 -12.53
N SER A 109 -30.30 -7.16 -13.78
CA SER A 109 -31.25 -6.75 -14.81
C SER A 109 -32.20 -7.90 -15.18
N ALA A 110 -31.68 -9.12 -15.37
CA ALA A 110 -32.50 -10.32 -15.60
C ALA A 110 -33.46 -10.58 -14.43
N LEU A 111 -32.99 -10.48 -13.19
CA LEU A 111 -33.82 -10.62 -12.00
C LEU A 111 -34.91 -9.54 -11.95
N GLY A 112 -34.59 -8.30 -12.29
CA GLY A 112 -35.53 -7.18 -12.33
C GLY A 112 -36.66 -7.41 -13.35
N VAL A 113 -36.30 -7.85 -14.57
CA VAL A 113 -37.29 -8.17 -15.62
C VAL A 113 -38.17 -9.36 -15.20
N ALA A 114 -37.58 -10.41 -14.64
CA ALA A 114 -38.33 -11.56 -14.17
C ALA A 114 -39.33 -11.18 -13.06
N ALA A 115 -38.92 -10.36 -12.10
CA ALA A 115 -39.79 -9.87 -11.03
C ALA A 115 -40.93 -8.99 -11.59
N PHE A 116 -40.62 -8.10 -12.53
CA PHE A 116 -41.62 -7.24 -13.18
C PHE A 116 -42.65 -8.06 -13.97
N ASN A 117 -42.19 -9.03 -14.76
CA ASN A 117 -43.06 -9.93 -15.51
C ASN A 117 -43.93 -10.76 -14.57
N HIS A 118 -43.37 -11.32 -13.49
CA HIS A 118 -44.14 -12.09 -12.51
C HIS A 118 -45.28 -11.30 -11.86
N VAL A 119 -45.06 -10.02 -11.56
CA VAL A 119 -46.12 -9.15 -11.03
C VAL A 119 -47.17 -8.86 -12.09
N THR A 120 -46.74 -8.62 -13.33
CA THR A 120 -47.63 -8.30 -14.45
C THR A 120 -48.51 -9.49 -14.81
N ASP A 121 -47.94 -10.69 -14.90
CA ASP A 121 -48.68 -11.93 -15.17
C ASP A 121 -49.77 -12.19 -14.14
N LYS A 122 -49.47 -11.99 -12.84
CA LYS A 122 -50.49 -12.09 -11.79
C LYS A 122 -51.66 -11.12 -11.97
N ARG A 123 -51.38 -9.89 -12.43
CA ARG A 123 -52.43 -8.89 -12.71
C ARG A 123 -53.26 -9.27 -13.93
N VAL A 124 -52.61 -9.74 -15.00
CA VAL A 124 -53.28 -10.17 -16.23
C VAL A 124 -54.17 -11.38 -15.95
N HIS A 125 -53.69 -12.40 -15.24
CA HIS A 125 -54.50 -13.56 -14.85
C HIS A 125 -55.70 -13.17 -13.98
N ALA A 126 -55.53 -12.24 -13.03
CA ALA A 126 -56.64 -11.74 -12.23
C ALA A 126 -57.68 -10.96 -13.06
N ALA A 127 -57.24 -10.25 -14.10
CA ALA A 127 -58.14 -9.55 -15.03
C ALA A 127 -58.91 -10.53 -15.93
N LEU A 128 -58.23 -11.55 -16.47
CA LEU A 128 -58.84 -12.59 -17.29
C LEU A 128 -59.92 -13.37 -16.52
N ALA A 129 -59.63 -13.77 -15.28
CA ALA A 129 -60.60 -14.46 -14.43
C ALA A 129 -61.87 -13.64 -14.15
N ARG A 130 -61.78 -12.31 -14.11
CA ARG A 130 -62.95 -11.44 -13.95
C ARG A 130 -63.80 -11.35 -15.22
N LEU A 131 -63.17 -11.39 -16.38
CA LEU A 131 -63.86 -11.35 -17.67
C LEU A 131 -64.60 -12.66 -17.93
N GLU A 132 -63.97 -13.81 -17.67
CA GLU A 132 -64.63 -15.12 -17.79
C GLU A 132 -65.88 -15.25 -16.92
N VAL A 133 -65.89 -14.65 -15.73
CA VAL A 133 -67.06 -14.63 -14.83
C VAL A 133 -68.17 -13.68 -15.32
N SER A 134 -67.84 -12.66 -16.11
CA SER A 134 -68.80 -11.69 -16.64
C SER A 134 -69.51 -12.16 -17.92
N ASP A 135 -68.90 -13.09 -18.66
CA ASP A 135 -69.43 -13.62 -19.92
C ASP A 135 -70.34 -14.86 -19.72
N VAL A 136 -70.58 -15.27 -18.46
CA VAL A 136 -71.52 -16.33 -18.05
C VAL A 136 -72.74 -15.72 -17.38
#